data_AF-Q0W6C6-F1
#
_entry.id   AF-Q0W6C6-F1
#
_cell.length_a   1.000
_cell.length_b   1.000
_cell.length_c   1.000
_cell.angle_alpha   90.00
_cell.angle_beta   90.00
_cell.angle_gamma   90.00
#
_symmetry.space_group_name_H-M   'P 1'
#
loop_
_entity.id
_entity.type
_entity.pdbx_description
1 polymer ?
#
loop_
_entity_poly.entity_id
_entity_poly.type
_entity_poly.pdbx_seq_one_letter_code
_entity_poly.pdbx_strand_id
1 'polypeptide(L)'
;MPMEILKTISYAGTMEVLASLGKGQKRFTEIMFETKLNPGILNRVLKTLITSGIVSKSPNDEGYELTEKGIKISLYILKIVEVSSNEKPENLQLIKTLSTRLEQAKGTVIG
;
A
#
# COMPACT_ATOMS: atom_id res chain seq x y z
N MET A 1 19.13 0.41 -8.25
CA MET A 1 18.82 -0.02 -9.62
C MET A 1 17.31 -0.01 -9.83
N PRO A 2 16.80 0.39 -11.01
CA PRO A 2 15.36 0.57 -11.28
C PRO A 2 14.48 -0.64 -10.93
N MET A 3 15.03 -1.86 -11.01
CA MET A 3 14.30 -3.11 -10.80
C MET A 3 14.10 -3.52 -9.34
N GLU A 4 14.77 -2.90 -8.38
CA GLU A 4 14.62 -3.24 -6.95
C GLU A 4 13.20 -2.99 -6.43
N ILE A 5 12.48 -2.04 -7.04
CA ILE A 5 11.08 -1.79 -6.71
C ILE A 5 10.18 -2.96 -7.13
N LEU A 6 10.46 -3.58 -8.27
CA LEU A 6 9.69 -4.71 -8.77
C LEU A 6 9.87 -5.93 -7.85
N LYS A 7 11.11 -6.19 -7.40
CA LYS A 7 11.38 -7.23 -6.39
C LYS A 7 10.63 -6.97 -5.08
N THR A 8 10.56 -5.71 -4.66
CA THR A 8 9.86 -5.31 -3.44
C THR A 8 8.37 -5.60 -3.55
N ILE A 9 7.71 -5.15 -4.64
CA ILE A 9 6.26 -5.30 -4.80
C ILE A 9 5.85 -6.73 -5.19
N SER A 10 6.74 -7.52 -5.79
CA SER A 10 6.47 -8.92 -6.14
C SER A 10 6.62 -9.89 -4.97
N TYR A 11 7.12 -9.44 -3.81
CA TYR A 11 7.27 -10.30 -2.64
C TYR A 11 5.90 -10.71 -2.09
N ALA A 12 5.74 -11.99 -1.74
CA ALA A 12 4.47 -12.55 -1.28
C ALA A 12 3.89 -11.79 -0.06
N GLY A 13 2.60 -11.46 -0.11
CA GLY A 13 1.91 -10.67 0.91
C GLY A 13 1.99 -9.16 0.70
N THR A 14 2.84 -8.67 -0.21
CA THR A 14 3.00 -7.23 -0.42
C THR A 14 1.76 -6.60 -1.02
N MET A 15 1.13 -7.25 -2.00
CA MET A 15 -0.07 -6.74 -2.66
C MET A 15 -1.25 -6.64 -1.69
N GLU A 16 -1.40 -7.64 -0.83
CA GLU A 16 -2.43 -7.70 0.21
C GLU A 16 -2.24 -6.56 1.22
N VAL A 17 -0.99 -6.29 1.65
CA VAL A 17 -0.67 -5.18 2.54
C VAL A 17 -0.93 -3.83 1.86
N LEU A 18 -0.52 -3.64 0.60
CA LEU A 18 -0.79 -2.42 -0.15
C LEU A 18 -2.29 -2.17 -0.34
N ALA A 19 -3.06 -3.22 -0.66
CA ALA A 19 -4.51 -3.15 -0.78
C ALA A 19 -5.20 -2.84 0.56
N SER A 20 -4.70 -3.43 1.66
CA SER A 20 -5.18 -3.14 3.01
C SER A 20 -4.93 -1.67 3.37
N LEU A 21 -3.69 -1.19 3.25
CA LEU A 21 -3.31 0.19 3.57
C LEU A 21 -3.86 1.22 2.58
N GLY A 22 -4.22 0.80 1.36
CA GLY A 22 -4.90 1.65 0.40
C GLY A 22 -6.27 2.12 0.88
N LYS A 23 -6.92 1.37 1.78
CA LYS A 23 -8.19 1.74 2.42
C LYS A 23 -8.04 2.76 3.55
N GLY A 24 -6.84 2.98 4.07
CA GLY A 24 -6.57 3.91 5.17
C GLY A 24 -5.44 3.46 6.10
N GLN A 25 -5.10 4.30 7.07
CA GLN A 25 -4.15 3.97 8.14
C GLN A 25 -4.66 2.78 8.96
N LYS A 26 -3.77 1.84 9.30
CA LYS A 26 -4.11 0.64 10.07
C LYS A 26 -3.00 0.21 11.01
N ARG A 27 -3.37 -0.32 12.17
CA ARG A 27 -2.46 -0.99 13.12
C ARG A 27 -2.00 -2.34 12.58
N PHE A 28 -0.91 -2.84 13.14
CA PHE A 28 -0.33 -4.13 12.75
C PHE A 28 -1.36 -5.27 12.78
N THR A 29 -2.15 -5.36 13.85
CA THR A 29 -3.14 -6.43 14.04
C THR A 29 -4.28 -6.34 13.03
N GLU A 30 -4.74 -5.14 12.68
CA GLU A 30 -5.79 -4.93 11.67
C GLU A 30 -5.31 -5.40 10.29
N ILE A 31 -4.08 -5.06 9.90
CA ILE A 31 -3.47 -5.53 8.65
C ILE A 31 -3.35 -7.06 8.68
N MET A 32 -2.91 -7.64 9.80
CA MET A 32 -2.78 -9.08 9.97
C MET A 32 -4.12 -9.80 9.76
N PHE A 33 -5.20 -9.29 10.35
CA PHE A 33 -6.54 -9.87 10.20
C PHE A 33 -7.07 -9.76 8.77
N GLU A 34 -6.92 -8.60 8.12
CA GLU A 34 -7.41 -8.41 6.75
C GLU A 34 -6.64 -9.24 5.73
N THR A 35 -5.32 -9.32 5.87
CA THR A 35 -4.43 -9.99 4.92
C THR A 35 -4.27 -11.48 5.19
N LYS A 36 -4.65 -11.94 6.39
CA LYS A 36 -4.41 -13.31 6.90
C LYS A 36 -2.93 -13.71 6.92
N LEU A 37 -2.02 -12.74 6.81
CA LEU A 37 -0.58 -13.00 6.91
C LEU A 37 -0.21 -13.32 8.36
N ASN A 38 0.72 -14.23 8.56
CA ASN A 38 1.29 -14.45 9.89
C ASN A 38 2.18 -13.26 10.31
N PRO A 39 2.41 -13.05 11.62
CA PRO A 39 3.17 -11.90 12.12
C PRO A 39 4.59 -11.78 11.53
N GLY A 40 5.26 -12.90 11.30
CA GLY A 40 6.63 -12.91 10.76
C GLY A 40 6.70 -12.39 9.33
N ILE A 41 5.77 -12.83 8.47
CA ILE A 41 5.68 -12.36 7.09
C ILE A 41 5.27 -10.89 7.06
N LEU A 42 4.23 -10.52 7.80
CA LEU A 42 3.75 -9.13 7.84
C LEU A 42 4.84 -8.17 8.29
N ASN A 43 5.58 -8.51 9.35
CA ASN A 43 6.70 -7.70 9.84
C ASN A 43 7.79 -7.52 8.78
N ARG A 44 8.13 -8.58 8.03
CA ARG A 44 9.12 -8.49 6.94
C ARG A 44 8.62 -7.60 5.79
N VAL A 45 7.36 -7.75 5.39
CA VAL A 45 6.74 -6.93 4.35
C VAL A 45 6.75 -5.46 4.77
N LEU A 46 6.22 -5.14 5.95
CA LEU A 46 6.19 -3.76 6.46
C LEU A 46 7.59 -3.16 6.57
N LYS A 47 8.58 -3.88 7.09
CA LYS A 47 9.97 -3.40 7.13
C LYS A 47 10.52 -3.06 5.76
N THR A 48 10.25 -3.91 4.76
CA THR A 48 10.69 -3.67 3.37
C THR A 48 9.99 -2.46 2.76
N LEU A 49 8.67 -2.33 2.97
CA LEU A 49 7.88 -1.20 2.47
C LEU A 49 8.25 0.13 3.14
N ILE A 50 8.59 0.10 4.43
CA ILE A 50 9.09 1.27 5.17
C ILE A 50 10.47 1.67 4.65
N THR A 51 11.39 0.71 4.53
CA THR A 51 12.76 0.97 4.04
C THR A 51 12.75 1.54 2.62
N SER A 52 11.78 1.13 1.78
CA SER A 52 11.61 1.64 0.42
C SER A 52 10.81 2.95 0.35
N GLY A 53 10.33 3.49 1.48
CA GLY A 53 9.55 4.73 1.55
C GLY A 53 8.14 4.62 0.96
N ILE A 54 7.60 3.42 0.81
CA ILE A 54 6.25 3.14 0.31
C ILE A 54 5.22 3.28 1.43
N VAL A 55 5.61 2.86 2.64
CA VAL A 55 4.79 2.93 3.85
C VAL A 55 5.51 3.80 4.88
N SER A 56 4.77 4.65 5.57
CA SER A 56 5.22 5.30 6.81
C SER A 56 4.60 4.61 8.01
N LYS A 57 5.33 4.61 9.12
CA LYS A 57 4.78 4.27 10.43
C LYS A 57 4.39 5.57 11.12
N SER A 58 3.13 5.71 11.51
CA SER A 58 2.65 6.91 12.19
C SER A 58 3.37 7.08 13.54
N PRO A 59 3.60 8.33 14.00
CA PRO A 59 4.07 8.59 15.35
C PRO A 59 3.18 7.90 16.40
N ASN A 60 3.73 7.60 17.58
CA ASN A 60 2.99 6.99 18.70
C ASN A 60 2.34 5.62 18.43
N ASP A 61 2.86 4.87 17.44
CA ASP A 61 2.38 3.52 17.10
C ASP A 61 0.91 3.47 16.64
N GLU A 62 0.38 4.60 16.16
CA GLU A 62 -1.02 4.68 15.70
C GLU A 62 -1.31 3.86 14.44
N GLY A 63 -0.26 3.38 13.76
CA GLY A 63 -0.37 2.41 12.69
C GLY A 63 0.62 2.66 11.56
N TYR A 64 0.24 2.16 10.40
CA TYR A 64 0.97 2.24 9.15
C TYR A 64 0.06 2.86 8.10
N GLU A 65 0.63 3.64 7.19
CA GLU A 65 -0.08 4.28 6.10
C GLU A 65 0.76 4.28 4.82
N LEU A 66 0.09 4.37 3.67
CA LEU A 66 0.80 4.61 2.41
C LEU A 66 1.29 6.06 2.35
N THR A 67 2.55 6.23 1.97
CA THR A 67 3.08 7.54 1.56
C THR A 67 2.50 7.96 0.20
N GLU A 68 2.74 9.19 -0.24
CA GLU A 68 2.39 9.61 -1.61
C GLU A 68 3.01 8.67 -2.66
N LYS A 69 4.28 8.28 -2.45
CA LYS A 69 4.97 7.29 -3.29
C LYS A 69 4.23 5.95 -3.28
N GLY A 70 3.80 5.49 -2.12
CA GLY A 70 3.06 4.24 -2.01
C GLY A 70 1.70 4.28 -2.69
N ILE A 71 0.97 5.40 -2.59
CA ILE A 71 -0.30 5.60 -3.29
C ILE A 71 -0.10 5.51 -4.81
N LYS A 72 0.91 6.21 -5.36
CA LYS A 72 1.23 6.15 -6.80
C LYS A 72 1.58 4.74 -7.27
N ILE A 73 2.42 4.03 -6.51
CA ILE A 73 2.80 2.65 -6.82
C ILE A 73 1.57 1.73 -6.82
N SER A 74 0.71 1.82 -5.81
CA SER A 74 -0.53 1.04 -5.73
C SER A 74 -1.44 1.31 -6.93
N LEU A 75 -1.56 2.56 -7.38
CA LEU A 75 -2.31 2.90 -8.59
C LEU A 75 -1.69 2.28 -9.86
N TYR A 76 -0.36 2.28 -10.00
CA TYR A 76 0.29 1.63 -11.15
C TYR A 76 0.12 0.11 -11.14
N ILE A 77 0.16 -0.52 -9.97
CA ILE A 77 -0.11 -1.95 -9.81
C ILE A 77 -1.54 -2.27 -10.27
N LEU A 78 -2.53 -1.46 -9.86
CA LEU A 78 -3.93 -1.66 -10.25
C LEU A 78 -4.13 -1.50 -11.76
N LYS A 79 -3.42 -0.58 -12.42
CA LYS A 79 -3.41 -0.47 -13.89
C LYS A 79 -2.83 -1.71 -14.57
N ILE A 80 -1.80 -2.34 -13.98
CA ILE A 80 -1.27 -3.61 -14.49
C ILE A 80 -2.33 -4.71 -14.35
N VAL A 81 -3.05 -4.75 -13.22
CA VAL A 81 -4.13 -5.73 -13.00
C VAL A 81 -5.27 -5.55 -14.00
N GLU A 82 -5.70 -4.31 -14.24
CA GLU A 82 -6.70 -3.95 -15.25
C GLU A 82 -6.33 -4.49 -16.64
N VAL A 83 -5.10 -4.24 -17.09
CA VAL A 83 -4.60 -4.71 -18.39
C VAL A 83 -4.46 -6.24 -18.45
N SER A 84 -4.26 -6.91 -17.31
CA SER A 84 -4.12 -8.38 -17.24
C SER A 84 -5.44 -9.16 -17.32
N SER A 85 -6.57 -8.48 -17.54
CA SER A 85 -7.93 -9.07 -17.50
C SER A 85 -8.30 -9.75 -16.18
N ASN A 86 -7.60 -9.41 -15.08
CA ASN A 86 -7.86 -9.91 -13.72
C ASN A 86 -8.52 -8.84 -12.83
N GLU A 87 -9.22 -7.89 -13.44
CA GLU A 87 -9.89 -6.84 -12.70
C GLU A 87 -11.08 -7.38 -11.92
N LYS A 88 -11.22 -6.91 -10.67
CA LYS A 88 -12.35 -7.20 -9.80
C LYS A 88 -13.05 -5.91 -9.37
N PRO A 89 -14.34 -5.94 -9.02
CA PRO A 89 -15.06 -4.73 -8.58
C PRO A 89 -14.39 -4.01 -7.41
N GLU A 90 -13.76 -4.74 -6.48
CA GLU A 90 -13.01 -4.14 -5.37
C GLU A 90 -11.82 -3.28 -5.82
N ASN A 91 -11.24 -3.55 -7.01
CA ASN A 91 -10.14 -2.78 -7.56
C ASN A 91 -10.62 -1.37 -7.96
N LEU A 92 -11.80 -1.25 -8.59
CA LEU A 92 -12.36 0.04 -8.99
C LEU A 92 -12.63 0.94 -7.78
N GLN A 93 -13.15 0.36 -6.70
CA GLN A 93 -13.35 1.10 -5.44
C GLN A 93 -12.01 1.54 -4.86
N LEU A 94 -11.01 0.67 -4.86
CA LEU A 94 -9.67 0.99 -4.37
C LEU A 94 -8.99 2.09 -5.19
N ILE A 95 -9.13 2.09 -6.52
CA ILE A 95 -8.63 3.15 -7.41
C ILE A 95 -9.24 4.50 -7.02
N LYS A 96 -10.57 4.55 -6.83
CA LYS A 96 -11.26 5.79 -6.40
C LYS A 96 -10.72 6.30 -5.06
N THR A 97 -10.62 5.41 -4.06
CA THR A 97 -10.08 5.77 -2.73
C THR A 97 -8.65 6.29 -2.81
N LEU A 98 -7.77 5.59 -3.53
CA LEU A 98 -6.37 5.99 -3.68
C LEU A 98 -6.22 7.30 -4.45
N SER A 99 -7.04 7.53 -5.47
CA SER A 99 -7.02 8.78 -6.25
C SER A 99 -7.42 9.97 -5.39
N THR A 100 -8.49 9.86 -4.59
CA THR A 100 -8.90 10.90 -3.64
C THR A 100 -7.81 11.20 -2.62
N ARG A 101 -7.18 10.16 -2.06
CA ARG A 101 -6.08 10.32 -1.08
C ARG A 101 -4.86 10.97 -1.70
N LEU A 102 -4.55 10.68 -2.97
CA LEU A 102 -3.44 11.31 -3.67
C LEU A 102 -3.64 12.82 -3.82
N GLU A 103 -4.86 13.25 -4.15
CA GLU A 103 -5.17 14.69 -4.24
C GLU A 103 -5.11 15.38 -2.88
N GLN A 104 -5.57 14.73 -1.80
CA GLN A 104 -5.43 15.24 -0.44
C GLN A 104 -3.95 15.40 -0.04
N ALA A 105 -3.11 14.41 -0.35
CA ALA A 105 -1.68 14.46 -0.06
C ALA A 105 -0.94 15.60 -0.80
N LYS A 106 -1.40 15.95 -2.01
CA LYS A 106 -0.86 17.11 -2.76
C LYS A 106 -1.34 18.44 -2.18
N GLY A 107 -2.57 18.51 -1.66
CA GLY A 107 -3.14 19.72 -1.07
C GLY A 107 -2.48 20.16 0.23
N THR A 108 -1.93 19.23 1.02
CA THR A 108 -1.26 19.52 2.31
C THR A 108 0.10 20.22 2.18
N VAL A 109 0.67 20.31 0.97
CA VAL A 109 1.97 20.97 0.73
C VAL A 109 1.83 22.50 0.58
N ILE A 110 0.60 23.03 0.60
CA ILE A 110 0.30 24.47 0.55
C ILE A 110 -0.44 24.88 1.82
N GLY A 111 0.26 24.86 2.95
CA GLY A 111 -0.22 25.29 4.26
C GLY A 111 0.91 25.78 5.13
#